data_AF-A0A940L1F3-F1
#
_entry.id   AF-A0A940L1F3-F1
#
_cell.length_a   1.000
_cell.length_b   1.000
_cell.length_c   1.000
_cell.angle_alpha   90.00
_cell.angle_beta   90.00
_cell.angle_gamma   90.00
#
_symmetry.space_group_name_H-M   'P 1'
#
loop_
_entity.id
_entity.type
_entity.pdbx_description
1 polymer ?
#
loop_
_entity_poly.entity_id
_entity_poly.type
_entity_poly.pdbx_seq_one_letter_code
_entity_poly.pdbx_strand_id
1 'polypeptide(L)'
;MNAAEKKQPQIIRKQKSTNGLSSGAPHLAVVSPKSEVVELTRLKLEDFLKLVVDFPEEVNVKVEHGERTTIFKVDCTKRNFGKILGSRGKMITSLRNITLAITARHGFRSIVEIPYYAPDMSSESFDSDSNSNF
;
A
#
# COMPACT_ATOMS: atom_id res chain seq x y z
N MET A 1 9.46 -35.22 -33.86
CA MET A 1 8.48 -34.32 -33.23
C MET A 1 8.02 -34.96 -31.93
N ASN A 2 8.34 -34.40 -30.76
CA ASN A 2 7.50 -34.50 -29.56
C ASN A 2 7.93 -33.44 -28.54
N ALA A 3 6.94 -32.73 -28.04
CA ALA A 3 7.03 -31.43 -27.39
C ALA A 3 7.62 -31.50 -25.98
N ALA A 4 8.35 -30.44 -25.63
CA ALA A 4 8.89 -30.19 -24.30
C ALA A 4 7.77 -29.88 -23.30
N GLU A 5 7.56 -30.74 -22.31
CA GLU A 5 6.67 -30.45 -21.18
C GLU A 5 7.50 -29.82 -20.04
N LYS A 6 7.35 -28.50 -19.88
CA LYS A 6 8.07 -27.68 -18.89
C LYS A 6 7.66 -28.09 -17.47
N LYS A 7 8.61 -28.61 -16.67
CA LYS A 7 8.43 -28.83 -15.22
C LYS A 7 8.21 -27.48 -14.52
N GLN A 8 7.04 -27.31 -13.90
CA GLN A 8 6.73 -26.16 -13.06
C GLN A 8 7.61 -26.15 -11.80
N PRO A 9 7.99 -24.97 -11.27
CA PRO A 9 8.91 -24.88 -10.14
C PRO A 9 8.27 -25.42 -8.86
N GLN A 10 8.98 -26.34 -8.18
CA GLN A 10 8.56 -26.85 -6.87
C GLN A 10 8.77 -25.78 -5.80
N ILE A 11 7.71 -25.47 -5.04
CA ILE A 11 7.74 -24.57 -3.88
C ILE A 11 8.46 -25.29 -2.73
N ILE A 12 9.72 -24.93 -2.47
CA ILE A 12 10.48 -25.47 -1.35
C ILE A 12 10.05 -24.75 -0.05
N ARG A 13 9.19 -25.39 0.74
CA ARG A 13 8.96 -25.01 2.15
C ARG A 13 10.07 -25.64 3.00
N LYS A 14 11.12 -24.87 3.32
CA LYS A 14 12.22 -25.36 4.15
C LYS A 14 11.86 -25.25 5.63
N GLN A 15 11.56 -26.38 6.27
CA GLN A 15 11.56 -26.51 7.73
C GLN A 15 13.00 -26.53 8.28
N LYS A 16 13.14 -26.03 9.51
CA LYS A 16 14.37 -25.66 10.24
C LYS A 16 15.10 -26.90 10.79
N SER A 17 16.44 -26.95 10.67
CA SER A 17 17.30 -27.75 11.54
C SER A 17 18.71 -27.13 11.62
N THR A 18 19.38 -27.44 12.73
CA THR A 18 20.29 -26.63 13.56
C THR A 18 21.79 -26.85 13.31
N ASN A 19 22.59 -25.92 13.88
CA ASN A 19 24.06 -25.90 14.11
C ASN A 19 24.92 -25.51 12.89
N GLY A 20 25.77 -24.46 12.87
CA GLY A 20 26.21 -23.50 13.89
C GLY A 20 27.73 -23.32 13.82
N LEU A 21 28.23 -22.35 13.04
CA LEU A 21 29.37 -21.50 13.43
C LEU A 21 29.49 -20.23 12.56
N SER A 22 29.20 -19.11 13.24
CA SER A 22 29.57 -17.70 13.05
C SER A 22 30.43 -17.25 11.85
N SER A 23 29.94 -16.26 11.10
CA SER A 23 30.18 -14.83 11.38
C SER A 23 29.34 -13.99 10.40
N GLY A 24 28.63 -13.00 10.95
CA GLY A 24 27.47 -12.38 10.31
C GLY A 24 27.81 -11.67 9.01
N ALA A 25 26.94 -11.83 8.00
CA ALA A 25 26.99 -11.01 6.81
C ALA A 25 26.65 -9.54 7.20
N PRO A 26 27.63 -8.61 7.22
CA PRO A 26 27.36 -7.21 7.41
C PRO A 26 27.31 -6.59 6.00
N HIS A 27 26.28 -6.93 5.22
CA HIS A 27 26.08 -6.26 3.92
C HIS A 27 24.67 -5.65 3.79
N LEU A 28 23.86 -5.64 4.85
CA LEU A 28 22.61 -4.85 4.89
C LEU A 28 22.73 -3.55 5.71
N ALA A 29 23.95 -3.18 6.10
CA ALA A 29 24.23 -2.03 6.97
C ALA A 29 24.61 -0.75 6.20
N VAL A 30 23.93 -0.48 5.08
CA VAL A 30 23.77 0.92 4.66
C VAL A 30 22.47 1.38 5.29
N VAL A 31 22.55 1.88 6.53
CA VAL A 31 21.44 2.60 7.13
C VAL A 31 21.40 3.95 6.43
N SER A 32 20.67 4.01 5.32
CA SER A 32 20.37 5.29 4.66
C SER A 32 19.78 6.25 5.69
N PRO A 33 20.14 7.54 5.67
CA PRO A 33 19.55 8.54 6.54
C PRO A 33 18.02 8.50 6.45
N LYS A 34 17.34 8.71 7.58
CA LYS A 34 15.87 8.66 7.67
C LYS A 34 15.19 9.48 6.56
N SER A 35 15.74 10.65 6.23
CA SER A 35 15.24 11.52 5.16
C SER A 35 15.24 10.84 3.78
N GLU A 36 16.31 10.13 3.43
CA GLU A 36 16.43 9.43 2.15
C GLU A 36 15.42 8.28 2.07
N VAL A 37 15.29 7.49 3.14
CA VAL A 37 14.32 6.39 3.21
C VAL A 37 12.91 6.92 3.07
N VAL A 38 12.59 8.01 3.76
CA VAL A 38 11.27 8.65 3.69
C VAL A 38 10.97 9.12 2.28
N GLU A 39 11.90 9.79 1.61
CA GLU A 39 11.68 10.29 0.24
C GLU A 39 11.56 9.16 -0.78
N LEU A 40 12.42 8.14 -0.69
CA LEU A 40 12.33 6.97 -1.57
C LEU A 40 11.00 6.23 -1.37
N THR A 41 10.57 6.08 -0.11
CA THR A 41 9.29 5.44 0.22
C THR A 41 8.11 6.24 -0.31
N ARG A 42 8.15 7.57 -0.17
CA ARG A 42 7.15 8.50 -0.72
C ARG A 42 7.01 8.31 -2.22
N LEU A 43 8.13 8.35 -2.95
CA LEU A 43 8.17 8.16 -4.41
C LEU A 43 7.59 6.81 -4.82
N LYS A 44 7.99 5.72 -4.15
CA LYS A 44 7.48 4.38 -4.49
C LYS A 44 5.99 4.21 -4.19
N LEU A 45 5.52 4.78 -3.08
CA LEU A 45 4.10 4.78 -2.77
C LEU A 45 3.29 5.55 -3.84
N GLU A 46 3.78 6.72 -4.25
CA GLU A 46 3.18 7.53 -5.31
C GLU A 46 3.16 6.79 -6.66
N ASP A 47 4.28 6.15 -7.05
CA ASP A 47 4.38 5.34 -8.27
C ASP A 47 3.33 4.21 -8.26
N PHE A 48 3.20 3.47 -7.16
CA PHE A 48 2.21 2.39 -7.06
C PHE A 48 0.78 2.89 -7.19
N LEU A 49 0.46 4.04 -6.59
CA LEU A 49 -0.87 4.63 -6.69
C LEU A 49 -1.17 5.09 -8.11
N LYS A 50 -0.20 5.78 -8.75
CA LYS A 50 -0.32 6.27 -10.13
C LYS A 50 -0.54 5.15 -11.15
N LEU A 51 0.05 3.98 -10.93
CA LEU A 51 -0.13 2.81 -11.80
C LEU A 51 -1.51 2.15 -11.70
N VAL A 52 -2.29 2.45 -10.65
CA VAL A 52 -3.57 1.78 -10.35
C VAL A 52 -4.78 2.63 -10.76
N VAL A 53 -4.59 3.94 -10.89
CA VAL A 53 -5.66 4.92 -11.17
C VAL A 53 -5.75 5.27 -12.65
N ASP A 54 -6.86 5.90 -13.05
CA ASP A 54 -7.03 6.38 -14.43
C ASP A 54 -6.33 7.72 -14.68
N PHE A 55 -6.29 8.57 -13.65
CA PHE A 55 -5.78 9.94 -13.71
C PHE A 55 -4.57 10.10 -12.79
N PRO A 56 -3.38 9.60 -13.18
CA PRO A 56 -2.19 9.60 -12.33
C PRO A 56 -1.70 11.01 -11.95
N GLU A 57 -1.96 12.01 -12.78
CA GLU A 57 -1.63 13.42 -12.53
C GLU A 57 -2.40 14.01 -11.33
N GLU A 58 -3.53 13.40 -10.97
CA GLU A 58 -4.36 13.79 -9.84
C GLU A 58 -4.06 12.98 -8.57
N VAL A 59 -2.88 12.39 -8.48
CA VAL A 59 -2.42 11.68 -7.29
C VAL A 59 -1.08 12.24 -6.86
N ASN A 60 -1.00 12.66 -5.61
CA ASN A 60 0.23 13.15 -4.99
C ASN A 60 0.36 12.56 -3.58
N VAL A 61 1.60 12.37 -3.13
CA VAL A 61 1.90 11.95 -1.77
C VAL A 61 2.79 12.99 -1.10
N LYS A 62 2.27 13.60 -0.04
CA LYS A 62 3.00 14.51 0.84
C LYS A 62 3.51 13.78 2.08
N VAL A 63 4.57 14.33 2.67
CA VAL A 63 5.16 13.79 3.89
C VAL A 63 5.07 14.83 5.00
N GLU A 64 4.60 14.40 6.16
CA GLU A 64 4.70 15.17 7.39
C GLU A 64 5.62 14.45 8.37
N HIS A 65 6.63 15.17 8.83
CA HIS A 65 7.61 14.67 9.77
C HIS A 65 7.13 14.94 11.21
N GLY A 66 6.56 13.92 11.84
CA GLY A 66 6.33 13.93 13.28
C GLY A 66 7.56 13.49 14.07
N GLU A 67 7.54 13.77 15.38
CA GLU A 67 8.62 13.42 16.30
C GLU A 67 8.86 11.90 16.38
N ARG A 68 7.79 11.10 16.40
CA ARG A 68 7.86 9.63 16.50
C ARG A 68 7.36 8.89 15.27
N THR A 69 6.48 9.52 14.48
CA THR A 69 5.78 8.89 13.36
C THR A 69 5.84 9.79 12.13
N THR A 70 6.21 9.23 10.99
CA THR A 70 6.14 9.91 9.69
C THR A 70 4.79 9.62 9.03
N ILE A 71 4.09 10.66 8.57
CA ILE A 71 2.80 10.53 7.92
C ILE A 71 2.99 10.72 6.42
N PHE A 72 2.56 9.72 5.64
CA PHE A 72 2.43 9.82 4.19
C PHE A 72 0.98 10.16 3.86
N LYS A 73 0.72 11.42 3.49
CA LYS A 73 -0.60 11.91 3.13
C LYS A 73 -0.83 11.73 1.64
N VAL A 74 -1.75 10.85 1.29
CA VAL A 74 -2.20 10.69 -0.09
C VAL A 74 -3.24 11.77 -0.38
N ASP A 75 -2.98 12.58 -1.39
CA ASP A 75 -3.94 13.51 -1.96
C ASP A 75 -4.40 12.93 -3.30
N CYS A 76 -5.70 12.82 -3.50
CA CYS A 76 -6.26 12.42 -4.79
C CYS A 76 -7.60 13.11 -5.07
N THR A 77 -8.25 12.74 -6.17
CA THR A 77 -9.63 13.13 -6.48
C THR A 77 -10.60 12.00 -6.16
N LYS A 78 -11.88 12.34 -5.97
CA LYS A 78 -12.95 11.36 -5.65
C LYS A 78 -13.03 10.23 -6.69
N ARG A 79 -12.77 10.51 -7.96
CA ARG A 79 -12.78 9.53 -9.06
C ARG A 79 -11.66 8.47 -8.94
N ASN A 80 -10.49 8.85 -8.43
CA ASN A 80 -9.37 7.94 -8.19
C ASN A 80 -9.49 7.18 -6.86
N PHE A 81 -10.19 7.77 -5.88
CA PHE A 81 -10.32 7.25 -4.53
C PHE A 81 -10.81 5.79 -4.48
N GLY A 82 -11.83 5.45 -5.26
CA GLY A 82 -12.39 4.10 -5.28
C GLY A 82 -11.36 3.03 -5.66
N LYS A 83 -10.50 3.33 -6.63
CA LYS A 83 -9.42 2.44 -7.07
C LYS A 83 -8.30 2.33 -6.04
N ILE A 84 -7.94 3.45 -5.42
CA ILE A 84 -6.91 3.51 -4.36
C ILE A 84 -7.35 2.73 -3.10
N LEU A 85 -8.60 2.90 -2.68
CA LEU A 85 -9.17 2.15 -1.56
C LEU A 85 -9.19 0.65 -1.90
N GLY A 86 -9.62 0.33 -3.13
CA GLY A 86 -9.85 -1.03 -3.57
C GLY A 86 -10.99 -1.71 -2.82
N SER A 87 -11.34 -2.93 -3.22
CA SER A 87 -12.42 -3.69 -2.57
C SER A 87 -12.15 -3.86 -1.07
N ARG A 88 -13.08 -3.38 -0.24
CA ARG A 88 -13.00 -3.44 1.24
C ARG A 88 -11.71 -2.81 1.83
N GLY A 89 -11.09 -1.86 1.14
CA GLY A 89 -9.84 -1.25 1.64
C GLY A 89 -8.60 -2.13 1.51
N LYS A 90 -8.66 -3.25 0.77
CA LYS A 90 -7.53 -4.20 0.65
C LYS A 90 -6.30 -3.57 0.01
N MET A 91 -6.50 -2.68 -0.97
CA MET A 91 -5.39 -2.04 -1.67
C MET A 91 -4.63 -1.11 -0.74
N ILE A 92 -5.33 -0.17 -0.09
CA ILE A 92 -4.69 0.74 0.86
C ILE A 92 -4.07 0.03 2.06
N THR A 93 -4.70 -1.04 2.55
CA THR A 93 -4.16 -1.84 3.66
C THR A 93 -2.83 -2.49 3.26
N SER A 94 -2.72 -2.97 2.02
CA SER A 94 -1.49 -3.56 1.50
C SER A 94 -0.37 -2.53 1.41
N LEU A 95 -0.66 -1.34 0.88
CA LEU A 95 0.31 -0.24 0.81
C LEU A 95 0.77 0.23 2.20
N ARG A 96 -0.14 0.29 3.18
CA ARG A 96 0.18 0.57 4.59
C ARG A 96 1.16 -0.46 5.14
N ASN A 97 0.92 -1.74 4.91
CA ASN A 97 1.79 -2.81 5.40
C ASN A 97 3.18 -2.75 4.76
N ILE A 98 3.27 -2.49 3.44
CA ILE A 98 4.55 -2.34 2.74
C ILE A 98 5.32 -1.15 3.31
N THR A 99 4.66 0.01 3.42
CA THR A 99 5.27 1.24 3.94
C THR A 99 5.74 1.05 5.38
N LEU A 100 4.93 0.43 6.23
CA LEU A 100 5.29 0.11 7.62
C LEU A 100 6.47 -0.85 7.70
N ALA A 101 6.54 -1.88 6.84
CA ALA A 101 7.64 -2.82 6.82
C ALA A 101 8.96 -2.14 6.42
N ILE A 102 8.92 -1.24 5.43
CA ILE A 102 10.07 -0.43 5.02
C ILE A 102 10.54 0.43 6.19
N THR A 103 9.67 1.27 6.76
CA THR A 103 10.07 2.23 7.79
C THR A 103 10.49 1.55 9.11
N ALA A 104 9.82 0.45 9.48
CA ALA A 104 10.19 -0.33 10.67
C ALA A 104 11.61 -0.91 10.57
N ARG A 105 12.04 -1.33 9.37
CA ARG A 105 13.43 -1.79 9.14
C ARG A 105 14.46 -0.67 9.41
N HIS A 106 14.05 0.58 9.26
CA HIS A 106 14.89 1.77 9.49
C HIS A 106 14.63 2.44 10.86
N GLY A 107 13.91 1.78 11.77
CA GLY A 107 13.79 2.19 13.17
C GLY A 107 12.77 3.31 13.44
N PHE A 108 11.89 3.61 12.50
CA PHE A 108 10.81 4.59 12.72
C PHE A 108 9.45 4.04 12.27
N ARG A 109 8.37 4.60 12.81
CA ARG A 109 7.01 4.24 12.42
C ARG A 109 6.49 5.17 11.34
N SER A 110 5.59 4.65 10.52
CA SER A 110 4.86 5.46 9.55
C SER A 110 3.39 5.10 9.45
N ILE A 111 2.60 6.06 9.02
CA ILE A 111 1.18 5.90 8.72
C ILE A 111 0.93 6.41 7.30
N VAL A 112 0.02 5.75 6.58
CA VAL A 112 -0.50 6.25 5.30
C VAL A 112 -1.93 6.74 5.52
N GLU A 113 -2.13 8.03 5.32
CA GLU A 113 -3.43 8.69 5.38
C GLU A 113 -4.02 8.80 3.97
N ILE A 114 -5.32 8.59 3.87
CA ILE A 114 -6.09 8.73 2.63
C ILE A 114 -7.14 9.83 2.82
N PRO A 115 -7.52 10.55 1.76
CA PRO A 115 -8.49 11.61 1.87
C PRO A 115 -9.88 11.00 2.15
N TYR A 116 -10.69 11.72 2.92
CA TYR A 116 -12.08 11.36 3.16
C TYR A 116 -12.99 12.12 2.19
N TYR A 117 -13.80 11.39 1.43
CA TYR A 117 -14.90 11.97 0.66
C TYR A 117 -16.20 11.54 1.30
N ALA A 118 -17.01 12.51 1.71
CA ALA A 118 -18.36 12.21 2.14
C ALA A 118 -19.13 11.52 0.98
N PRO A 119 -19.97 10.51 1.28
CA PRO A 119 -20.91 10.00 0.30
C PRO A 119 -21.84 11.12 -0.14
N ASP A 120 -22.15 11.20 -1.44
CA ASP A 120 -23.06 12.23 -1.96
C ASP A 120 -24.48 11.86 -1.50
N MET A 121 -25.05 12.65 -0.60
CA MET A 121 -26.40 12.44 -0.04
C MET A 121 -27.52 12.81 -1.03
N SER A 122 -27.24 12.87 -2.34
CA SER A 122 -28.15 13.46 -3.34
C SER A 122 -28.87 12.44 -4.24
N SER A 123 -28.82 11.14 -3.96
CA SER A 123 -29.52 10.13 -4.77
C SER A 123 -30.36 9.12 -3.99
N GLU A 124 -30.65 9.35 -2.71
CA GLU A 124 -31.75 8.65 -2.03
C GLU A 124 -33.00 9.53 -2.06
N SER A 125 -33.55 9.73 -3.26
CA SER A 125 -35.00 9.92 -3.37
C SER A 125 -35.61 8.60 -2.95
N PHE A 126 -36.12 8.56 -1.72
CA PHE A 126 -37.05 7.51 -1.30
C PHE A 126 -38.21 7.53 -2.29
N ASP A 127 -38.26 6.55 -3.20
CA ASP A 127 -39.48 6.22 -3.93
C ASP A 127 -40.50 5.76 -2.87
N SER A 128 -41.24 6.72 -2.33
CA SER A 128 -42.42 6.50 -1.53
C SER A 128 -43.58 6.11 -2.45
N ASP A 129 -43.39 5.07 -3.25
CA ASP A 129 -44.47 4.44 -3.98
C ASP A 129 -45.18 3.47 -3.03
N SER A 130 -46.13 4.06 -2.29
CA SER A 130 -47.53 3.69 -2.44
C SER A 130 -47.80 2.19 -2.61
N ASN A 131 -47.51 1.38 -1.59
CA ASN A 131 -48.25 0.13 -1.43
C ASN A 131 -49.57 0.40 -0.70
N SER A 132 -50.43 1.18 -1.37
CA SER A 132 -51.87 1.16 -1.16
C SER A 132 -52.45 0.27 -2.25
N ASN A 133 -52.73 -0.99 -1.93
CA ASN A 133 -53.72 -1.77 -2.64
C ASN A 133 -54.32 -2.79 -1.67
N PHE A 134 -55.63 -2.61 -1.44
CA PHE A 134 -56.69 -3.61 -1.29
C PHE A 134 -56.33 -5.00 -0.76
#